data_AF-A0A7S2UN25-F1
#
_entry.id   AF-A0A7S2UN25-F1
#
_cell.length_a   1.000
_cell.length_b   1.000
_cell.length_c   1.000
_cell.angle_alpha   90.00
_cell.angle_beta   90.00
_cell.angle_gamma   90.00
#
_symmetry.space_group_name_H-M   'P 1'
#
loop_
_entity.id
_entity.type
_entity.pdbx_description
1 polymer ?
#
loop_
_entity_poly.entity_id
_entity_poly.type
_entity_poly.pdbx_seq_one_letter_code
_entity_poly.pdbx_strand_id
1 'polypeptide(L)'
;MSEWQDHPDGDSSHGDGTSPSHTTTYGSTSTYVPFQDEEPSPDPPPQTSPGMEMSLTELFYSMSSYHAIVKPVSLAMIMTALAVVIFNTEDSIAQGEELMAEAYQTWSVNSSDGGGLTMIKSLGNAFIIVSFLCAMTFVIVGLYKFRCMKVLIGYMVLSSATLLGILGAAMLEVGIERYRFPVDVVTFYSGMYNFAVVGVVAIFWQMGVPAMVTQGYMVCTSVILAWQLSHFEEWTAWSLLIMLAFYDLCA
;
A
#
# COMPACT_ATOMS: atom_id res chain seq x y z
N MET A 1 8.03 -36.37 -19.31
CA MET A 1 8.67 -37.68 -19.57
C MET A 1 8.94 -37.75 -21.07
N SER A 2 10.17 -38.12 -21.45
CA SER A 2 10.81 -38.18 -22.80
C SER A 2 10.99 -36.83 -23.50
N GLU A 3 12.13 -36.14 -23.53
CA GLU A 3 13.56 -36.52 -23.64
C GLU A 3 13.95 -37.26 -24.93
N TRP A 4 14.77 -36.53 -25.73
CA TRP A 4 15.77 -36.89 -26.75
C TRP A 4 15.39 -37.63 -28.04
N GLN A 5 15.76 -37.01 -29.18
CA GLN A 5 16.11 -37.69 -30.42
C GLN A 5 17.43 -37.12 -30.96
N ASP A 6 18.38 -38.03 -31.14
CA ASP A 6 19.74 -37.88 -31.66
C ASP A 6 19.80 -37.55 -33.16
N HIS A 7 20.92 -36.94 -33.58
CA HIS A 7 21.40 -36.94 -34.96
C HIS A 7 22.91 -37.29 -34.98
N PRO A 8 23.43 -38.01 -36.00
CA PRO A 8 24.68 -38.77 -35.92
C PRO A 8 25.92 -38.07 -36.50
N ASP A 9 27.06 -38.73 -36.23
CA ASP A 9 28.47 -38.37 -36.38
C ASP A 9 29.00 -38.04 -37.79
N GLY A 10 30.12 -37.29 -37.81
CA GLY A 10 31.01 -37.11 -38.96
C GLY A 10 32.38 -36.52 -38.57
N ASP A 11 33.40 -37.38 -38.62
CA ASP A 11 34.80 -37.28 -38.18
C ASP A 11 35.72 -36.39 -39.06
N SER A 12 36.75 -35.76 -38.45
CA SER A 12 38.11 -35.69 -39.01
C SER A 12 39.16 -35.14 -38.01
N SER A 13 39.87 -36.05 -37.34
CA SER A 13 41.35 -36.19 -37.21
C SER A 13 42.31 -35.04 -36.79
N HIS A 14 43.16 -35.43 -35.82
CA HIS A 14 44.61 -35.18 -35.63
C HIS A 14 45.12 -34.06 -34.69
N GLY A 15 45.84 -34.48 -33.63
CA GLY A 15 46.72 -33.64 -32.82
C GLY A 15 47.11 -34.29 -31.48
N ASP A 16 48.27 -34.94 -31.47
CA ASP A 16 48.91 -35.75 -30.42
C ASP A 16 49.26 -34.99 -29.11
N GLY A 17 49.45 -35.72 -28.00
CA GLY A 17 50.31 -35.24 -26.89
C GLY A 17 49.87 -35.46 -25.44
N THR A 18 50.12 -36.67 -24.91
CA THR A 18 50.65 -36.98 -23.55
C THR A 18 49.91 -36.53 -22.27
N SER A 19 49.38 -37.53 -21.54
CA SER A 19 49.14 -37.57 -20.08
C SER A 19 50.44 -38.01 -19.33
N PRO A 20 50.60 -37.92 -17.99
CA PRO A 20 49.74 -38.62 -17.00
C PRO A 20 49.46 -37.92 -15.64
N SER A 21 48.26 -38.23 -15.11
CA SER A 21 47.90 -38.73 -13.76
C SER A 21 48.73 -38.37 -12.51
N HIS A 22 48.07 -38.01 -11.39
CA HIS A 22 48.14 -38.70 -10.06
C HIS A 22 47.32 -38.00 -8.94
N THR A 23 46.12 -38.53 -8.63
CA THR A 23 45.65 -39.13 -7.37
C THR A 23 46.14 -38.64 -5.97
N THR A 24 45.19 -38.07 -5.20
CA THR A 24 44.82 -38.30 -3.75
C THR A 24 45.75 -37.89 -2.58
N THR A 25 45.20 -37.17 -1.59
CA THR A 25 44.99 -37.57 -0.14
C THR A 25 45.22 -36.43 0.87
N TYR A 26 44.29 -36.31 1.83
CA TYR A 26 44.30 -35.48 3.04
C TYR A 26 45.44 -35.84 4.03
N GLY A 27 45.97 -34.85 4.75
CA GLY A 27 46.84 -35.08 5.91
C GLY A 27 47.13 -33.81 6.71
N SER A 28 46.62 -33.75 7.94
CA SER A 28 46.94 -32.74 8.96
C SER A 28 48.39 -32.83 9.42
N THR A 29 49.07 -31.69 9.62
CA THR A 29 50.26 -31.61 10.48
C THR A 29 50.30 -30.26 11.18
N SER A 30 50.10 -30.31 12.50
CA SER A 30 50.35 -29.23 13.44
C SER A 30 51.85 -28.98 13.53
N THR A 31 52.31 -27.73 13.36
CA THR A 31 53.69 -27.33 13.66
C THR A 31 53.68 -26.18 14.64
N TYR A 32 54.25 -26.46 15.81
CA TYR A 32 54.56 -25.54 16.91
C TYR A 32 55.65 -24.55 16.46
N VAL A 33 55.49 -23.26 16.74
CA VAL A 33 56.54 -22.23 16.56
C VAL A 33 56.76 -21.54 17.91
N PRO A 34 58.01 -21.43 18.40
CA PRO A 34 58.31 -21.03 19.77
C PRO A 34 58.14 -19.51 20.00
N PHE A 35 57.91 -19.18 21.27
CA PHE A 35 57.79 -17.84 21.85
C PHE A 35 59.05 -16.99 21.59
N GLN A 36 58.88 -15.76 21.13
CA GLN A 36 59.95 -14.76 21.01
C GLN A 36 59.50 -13.48 21.72
N ASP A 37 60.30 -13.02 22.66
CA ASP A 37 60.00 -11.96 23.63
C ASP A 37 59.94 -10.55 22.99
N GLU A 38 58.79 -9.90 23.18
CA GLU A 38 58.46 -8.46 23.34
C GLU A 38 59.37 -7.34 22.74
N GLU A 39 58.84 -6.65 21.71
CA GLU A 39 59.05 -5.20 21.50
C GLU A 39 57.81 -4.42 21.97
N PRO A 40 57.93 -3.27 22.67
CA PRO A 40 56.78 -2.53 23.17
C PRO A 40 56.27 -1.54 22.12
N SER A 41 55.05 -1.72 21.61
CA SER A 41 54.34 -0.73 20.78
C SER A 41 52.86 -1.06 20.65
N PRO A 42 52.03 -0.04 20.39
CA PRO A 42 51.44 0.92 21.32
C PRO A 42 50.18 0.33 21.98
N ASP A 43 49.58 1.05 22.94
CA ASP A 43 48.33 0.68 23.60
C ASP A 43 47.28 0.05 22.64
N PRO A 44 46.46 -0.92 23.12
CA PRO A 44 45.34 -1.38 22.31
C PRO A 44 44.55 -0.15 21.86
N PRO A 45 44.10 -0.09 20.58
CA PRO A 45 43.18 0.97 20.20
C PRO A 45 42.07 1.00 21.24
N PRO A 46 41.63 2.19 21.70
CA PRO A 46 40.62 2.28 22.72
C PRO A 46 39.49 1.36 22.30
N GLN A 47 39.02 0.53 23.23
CA GLN A 47 37.80 -0.26 23.06
C GLN A 47 36.69 0.74 22.74
N THR A 48 36.56 1.09 21.47
CA THR A 48 35.45 1.83 20.93
C THR A 48 34.35 0.82 21.06
N SER A 49 33.47 1.05 22.05
CA SER A 49 32.51 0.06 22.52
C SER A 49 31.93 -0.71 21.34
N PRO A 50 32.23 -2.02 21.17
CA PRO A 50 31.71 -2.79 20.05
C PRO A 50 30.16 -2.81 20.04
N GLY A 51 29.53 -2.51 21.18
CA GLY A 51 28.08 -2.29 21.27
C GLY A 51 27.57 -0.98 20.65
N MET A 52 28.37 0.10 20.60
CA MET A 52 27.93 1.39 20.06
C MET A 52 27.99 1.42 18.53
N GLU A 53 28.99 0.80 17.91
CA GLU A 53 29.09 0.70 16.45
C GLU A 53 28.08 -0.28 15.84
N MET A 54 27.81 -1.41 16.53
CA MET A 54 26.67 -2.28 16.19
C MET A 54 25.34 -1.52 16.31
N SER A 55 25.14 -0.71 17.36
CA SER A 55 23.92 0.10 17.54
C SER A 55 23.73 1.15 16.45
N LEU A 56 24.79 1.81 15.97
CA LEU A 56 24.67 2.81 14.89
C LEU A 56 24.37 2.17 13.54
N THR A 57 24.97 1.01 13.25
CA THR A 57 24.72 0.27 12.00
C THR A 57 23.29 -0.27 11.97
N GLU A 58 22.81 -0.83 13.08
CA GLU A 58 21.41 -1.24 13.27
C GLU A 58 20.44 -0.04 13.16
N LEU A 59 20.82 1.12 13.72
CA LEU A 59 20.04 2.35 13.60
C LEU A 59 19.98 2.81 12.14
N PHE A 60 21.11 2.88 11.42
CA PHE A 60 21.12 3.27 10.01
C PHE A 60 20.37 2.29 9.11
N TYR A 61 20.45 0.98 9.40
CA TYR A 61 19.67 -0.05 8.70
C TYR A 61 18.17 0.12 8.97
N SER A 62 17.79 0.34 10.23
CA SER A 62 16.40 0.61 10.63
C SER A 62 15.88 1.92 10.00
N MET A 63 16.71 2.96 9.94
CA MET A 63 16.36 4.24 9.31
C MET A 63 16.18 4.12 7.79
N SER A 64 17.07 3.39 7.11
CA SER A 64 16.95 3.13 5.66
C SER A 64 15.67 2.36 5.34
N SER A 65 15.36 1.34 6.15
CA SER A 65 14.14 0.53 6.02
C SER A 65 12.88 1.36 6.32
N TYR A 66 12.89 2.15 7.38
CA TYR A 66 11.79 3.02 7.79
C TYR A 66 11.49 4.08 6.73
N HIS A 67 12.52 4.68 6.15
CA HIS A 67 12.38 5.71 5.13
C HIS A 67 11.68 5.19 3.85
N ALA A 68 11.85 3.92 3.50
CA ALA A 68 11.12 3.31 2.38
C ALA A 68 9.60 3.29 2.60
N ILE A 69 9.15 3.18 3.85
CA ILE A 69 7.73 3.17 4.24
C ILE A 69 7.21 4.60 4.43
N VAL A 70 8.01 5.48 5.04
CA VAL A 70 7.59 6.87 5.30
C VAL A 70 7.39 7.67 4.03
N LYS A 71 8.21 7.44 2.99
CA LYS A 71 8.10 8.17 1.72
C LYS A 71 6.69 8.10 1.08
N PRO A 72 6.11 6.92 0.80
CA PRO A 72 4.78 6.84 0.21
C PRO A 72 3.70 7.40 1.14
N VAL A 73 3.80 7.14 2.45
CA VAL A 73 2.78 7.57 3.42
C VAL A 73 2.78 9.08 3.62
N SER A 74 3.95 9.69 3.78
CA SER A 74 4.07 11.15 3.91
C SER A 74 3.60 11.88 2.66
N LEU A 75 3.93 11.36 1.48
CA LEU A 75 3.42 11.87 0.20
C LEU A 75 1.89 11.77 0.15
N ALA A 76 1.31 10.63 0.54
CA ALA A 76 -0.14 10.45 0.59
C ALA A 76 -0.80 11.43 1.56
N MET A 77 -0.26 11.60 2.77
CA MET A 77 -0.78 12.54 3.76
C MET A 77 -0.76 13.99 3.26
N ILE A 78 0.35 14.43 2.66
CA ILE A 78 0.47 15.78 2.11
C ILE A 78 -0.49 15.99 0.93
N MET A 79 -0.54 15.05 -0.01
CA MET A 79 -1.44 15.15 -1.17
C MET A 79 -2.91 15.14 -0.76
N THR A 80 -3.28 14.29 0.19
CA THR A 80 -4.63 14.22 0.74
C THR A 80 -5.01 15.52 1.43
N ALA A 81 -4.16 16.05 2.31
CA ALA A 81 -4.44 17.31 3.00
C ALA A 81 -4.61 18.47 2.02
N LEU A 82 -3.72 18.58 1.02
CA LEU A 82 -3.83 19.62 -0.02
C LEU A 82 -5.09 19.45 -0.86
N ALA A 83 -5.39 18.23 -1.30
CA ALA A 83 -6.58 17.96 -2.10
C ALA A 83 -7.86 18.30 -1.33
N VAL A 84 -8.01 17.84 -0.09
CA VAL A 84 -9.17 18.14 0.76
C VAL A 84 -9.33 19.65 0.92
N VAL A 85 -8.27 20.40 1.21
CA VAL A 85 -8.34 21.87 1.36
C VAL A 85 -8.69 22.58 0.05
N ILE A 86 -8.23 22.09 -1.09
CA ILE A 86 -8.49 22.71 -2.40
C ILE A 86 -9.90 22.39 -2.92
N PHE A 87 -10.36 21.16 -2.73
CA PHE A 87 -11.62 20.67 -3.26
C PHE A 87 -12.81 20.95 -2.34
N ASN A 88 -12.61 21.05 -1.01
CA ASN A 88 -13.70 21.33 -0.07
C ASN A 88 -14.03 22.82 -0.04
N THR A 89 -14.84 23.26 -1.01
CA THR A 89 -15.52 24.56 -0.99
C THR A 89 -16.90 24.39 -0.34
N GLU A 90 -17.48 25.45 0.22
CA GLU A 90 -18.80 25.39 0.89
C GLU A 90 -19.87 24.70 0.02
N ASP A 91 -19.89 24.98 -1.29
CA ASP A 91 -20.83 24.39 -2.24
C ASP A 91 -20.61 22.88 -2.48
N SER A 92 -19.37 22.42 -2.48
CA SER A 92 -19.04 21.00 -2.70
C SER A 92 -19.25 20.18 -1.43
N ILE A 93 -18.95 20.77 -0.27
CA ILE A 93 -19.22 20.17 1.02
C ILE A 93 -20.74 19.99 1.16
N ALA A 94 -21.54 21.03 0.89
CA ALA A 94 -22.99 20.93 1.01
C ALA A 94 -23.58 19.85 0.09
N GLN A 95 -23.18 19.81 -1.18
CA GLN A 95 -23.64 18.77 -2.11
C GLN A 95 -23.19 17.36 -1.70
N GLY A 96 -21.95 17.21 -1.27
CA GLY A 96 -21.43 15.92 -0.83
C GLY A 96 -22.01 15.47 0.51
N GLU A 97 -22.28 16.40 1.42
CA GLU A 97 -23.01 16.16 2.67
C GLU A 97 -24.42 15.69 2.36
N GLU A 98 -25.18 16.36 1.48
CA GLU A 98 -26.53 15.93 1.10
C GLU A 98 -26.55 14.51 0.53
N LEU A 99 -25.61 14.17 -0.36
CA LEU A 99 -25.49 12.84 -0.96
C LEU A 99 -25.10 11.77 0.07
N MET A 100 -24.13 12.06 0.93
CA MET A 100 -23.73 11.15 2.01
C MET A 100 -24.84 10.99 3.04
N ALA A 101 -25.57 12.05 3.30
CA ALA A 101 -26.59 12.06 4.31
C ALA A 101 -27.86 11.35 3.80
N GLU A 102 -28.26 11.48 2.53
CA GLU A 102 -29.31 10.63 1.94
C GLU A 102 -28.97 9.14 1.99
N ALA A 103 -27.71 8.78 1.71
CA ALA A 103 -27.27 7.40 1.67
C ALA A 103 -27.02 6.79 3.06
N TYR A 104 -26.57 7.59 4.03
CA TYR A 104 -26.00 7.09 5.29
C TYR A 104 -26.51 7.76 6.56
N GLN A 105 -27.35 8.81 6.49
CA GLN A 105 -27.98 9.40 7.68
C GLN A 105 -29.35 8.75 7.95
N THR A 106 -29.53 8.13 9.11
CA THR A 106 -30.85 7.64 9.54
C THR A 106 -31.53 8.59 10.53
N TRP A 107 -30.73 9.36 11.28
CA TRP A 107 -31.21 10.40 12.18
C TRP A 107 -30.64 11.75 11.78
N SER A 108 -31.51 12.73 11.56
CA SER A 108 -31.08 14.12 11.33
C SER A 108 -30.44 14.65 12.61
N VAL A 109 -29.13 14.88 12.57
CA VAL A 109 -28.42 15.58 13.65
C VAL A 109 -28.72 17.06 13.48
N ASN A 110 -29.52 17.60 14.39
CA ASN A 110 -29.91 19.00 14.34
C ASN A 110 -29.10 19.74 15.39
N SER A 111 -28.38 20.79 14.99
CA SER A 111 -27.52 21.58 15.91
C SER A 111 -28.32 22.30 17.01
N SER A 112 -29.65 22.27 16.95
CA SER A 112 -30.58 22.75 17.97
C SER A 112 -30.79 21.79 19.15
N ASP A 113 -30.37 20.53 19.03
CA ASP A 113 -30.45 19.55 20.11
C ASP A 113 -29.32 19.80 21.14
N GLY A 114 -29.58 19.54 22.42
CA GLY A 114 -28.55 19.68 23.46
C GLY A 114 -27.32 18.81 23.13
N GLY A 115 -26.10 19.32 23.38
CA GLY A 115 -24.85 18.70 22.89
C GLY A 115 -24.69 17.20 23.18
N GLY A 116 -25.21 16.70 24.31
CA GLY A 116 -25.22 15.26 24.61
C GLY A 116 -26.15 14.43 23.70
N LEU A 117 -27.30 14.96 23.31
CA LEU A 117 -28.23 14.30 22.37
C LEU A 117 -27.65 14.29 20.95
N THR A 118 -27.01 15.39 20.54
CA THR A 118 -26.32 15.51 19.25
C THR A 118 -25.20 14.48 19.12
N MET A 119 -24.38 14.32 20.17
CA MET A 119 -23.34 13.28 20.21
C MET A 119 -23.92 11.87 20.10
N ILE A 120 -24.98 11.55 20.87
CA ILE A 120 -25.59 10.21 20.85
C ILE A 120 -26.20 9.88 19.49
N LYS A 121 -26.87 10.85 18.85
CA LYS A 121 -27.45 10.69 17.51
C LYS A 121 -26.37 10.48 16.45
N SER A 122 -25.29 11.27 16.51
CA SER A 122 -24.14 11.16 15.59
C SER A 122 -23.38 9.84 15.76
N LEU A 123 -23.22 9.39 17.01
CA LEU A 123 -22.60 8.11 17.34
C LEU A 123 -23.45 6.94 16.85
N GLY A 124 -24.77 7.01 17.02
CA GLY A 124 -25.70 6.02 16.48
C GLY A 124 -25.61 5.92 14.96
N ASN A 125 -25.51 7.05 14.27
CA ASN A 125 -25.35 7.08 12.82
C ASN A 125 -24.02 6.47 12.37
N ALA A 126 -22.92 6.86 13.02
CA ALA A 126 -21.59 6.29 12.77
C ALA A 126 -21.57 4.77 13.01
N PHE A 127 -22.24 4.29 14.06
CA PHE A 127 -22.32 2.87 14.38
C PHE A 127 -23.03 2.07 13.28
N ILE A 128 -24.08 2.61 12.66
CA ILE A 128 -24.75 1.96 11.53
C ILE A 128 -23.81 1.82 10.34
N ILE A 129 -23.09 2.89 9.99
CA ILE A 129 -22.13 2.89 8.87
C ILE A 129 -21.04 1.84 9.13
N VAL A 130 -20.45 1.85 10.32
CA VAL A 130 -19.38 0.90 10.67
C VAL A 130 -19.91 -0.53 10.73
N SER A 131 -21.10 -0.76 11.27
CA SER A 131 -21.76 -2.08 11.26
C SER A 131 -21.97 -2.60 9.85
N PHE A 132 -22.38 -1.74 8.91
CA PHE A 132 -22.52 -2.10 7.50
C PHE A 132 -21.18 -2.46 6.86
N LEU A 133 -20.11 -1.69 7.12
CA LEU A 133 -18.76 -2.01 6.66
C LEU A 133 -18.27 -3.36 7.22
N CYS A 134 -18.48 -3.60 8.52
CA CYS A 134 -18.18 -4.88 9.16
C CYS A 134 -18.95 -6.03 8.52
N ALA A 135 -20.25 -5.86 8.26
CA ALA A 135 -21.08 -6.86 7.60
C ALA A 135 -20.55 -7.18 6.19
N MET A 136 -20.13 -6.16 5.43
CA MET A 136 -19.48 -6.35 4.12
C MET A 136 -18.17 -7.13 4.25
N THR A 137 -17.35 -6.84 5.27
CA THR A 137 -16.14 -7.63 5.55
C THR A 137 -16.46 -9.09 5.86
N PHE A 138 -17.48 -9.37 6.67
CA PHE A 138 -17.94 -10.73 6.92
C PHE A 138 -18.46 -11.43 5.66
N VAL A 139 -19.12 -10.71 4.75
CA VAL A 139 -19.54 -11.24 3.45
C VAL A 139 -18.31 -11.69 2.65
N ILE A 140 -17.27 -10.87 2.56
CA ILE A 140 -16.02 -11.22 1.87
C ILE A 140 -15.37 -12.46 2.49
N VAL A 141 -15.28 -12.52 3.82
CA VAL A 141 -14.76 -13.69 4.56
C VAL A 141 -15.63 -14.93 4.32
N GLY A 142 -16.96 -14.75 4.25
CA GLY A 142 -17.91 -15.79 3.88
C GLY A 142 -17.65 -16.32 2.47
N LEU A 143 -17.53 -15.44 1.47
CA LEU A 143 -17.20 -15.79 0.08
C LEU A 143 -15.86 -16.53 -0.01
N TYR A 144 -14.87 -16.14 0.80
CA TYR A 144 -13.59 -16.85 0.92
C TYR A 144 -13.80 -18.27 1.46
N LYS A 145 -14.60 -18.44 2.52
CA LYS A 145 -14.92 -19.74 3.11
C LYS A 145 -15.68 -20.66 2.13
N PHE A 146 -16.56 -20.12 1.30
CA PHE A 146 -17.25 -20.87 0.24
C PHE A 146 -16.35 -21.22 -0.96
N ARG A 147 -15.04 -20.89 -0.91
CA ARG A 147 -14.04 -21.13 -1.96
C ARG A 147 -14.39 -20.49 -3.31
N CYS A 148 -15.19 -19.43 -3.32
CA CYS A 148 -15.60 -18.73 -4.54
C CYS A 148 -14.50 -17.77 -5.05
N MET A 149 -13.31 -18.30 -5.37
CA MET A 149 -12.12 -17.50 -5.71
C MET A 149 -12.33 -16.55 -6.90
N LYS A 150 -13.10 -16.97 -7.91
CA LYS A 150 -13.40 -16.12 -9.08
C LYS A 150 -14.29 -14.94 -8.73
N VAL A 151 -15.26 -15.14 -7.83
CA VAL A 151 -16.15 -14.07 -7.35
C VAL A 151 -15.38 -13.11 -6.46
N LEU A 152 -14.49 -13.62 -5.61
CA LEU A 152 -13.65 -12.79 -4.75
C LEU A 152 -12.70 -11.91 -5.59
N ILE A 153 -12.01 -12.47 -6.58
CA ILE A 153 -11.19 -11.69 -7.52
C ILE A 153 -12.04 -10.64 -8.24
N GLY A 154 -13.21 -11.02 -8.74
CA GLY A 154 -14.11 -10.11 -9.44
C GLY A 154 -14.60 -8.97 -8.54
N TYR A 155 -14.92 -9.27 -7.28
CA TYR A 155 -15.31 -8.29 -6.28
C TYR A 155 -14.18 -7.30 -5.97
N MET A 156 -12.96 -7.77 -5.76
CA MET A 156 -11.81 -6.90 -5.48
C MET A 156 -11.53 -5.96 -6.68
N VAL A 157 -11.59 -6.49 -7.90
CA VAL A 157 -11.44 -5.73 -9.15
C VAL A 157 -12.58 -4.71 -9.33
N LEU A 158 -13.83 -5.11 -9.12
CA LEU A 158 -14.98 -4.22 -9.25
C LEU A 158 -14.95 -3.12 -8.19
N SER A 159 -14.66 -3.46 -6.93
CA SER A 159 -14.63 -2.52 -5.81
C SER A 159 -13.61 -1.41 -6.05
N SER A 160 -12.38 -1.78 -6.42
CA SER A 160 -11.34 -0.81 -6.78
C SER A 160 -11.66 -0.05 -8.07
N ALA A 161 -12.28 -0.66 -9.08
CA ALA A 161 -12.71 0.02 -10.29
C ALA A 161 -13.78 1.08 -10.00
N THR A 162 -14.75 0.78 -9.14
CA THR A 162 -15.78 1.73 -8.69
C THR A 162 -15.16 2.85 -7.86
N LEU A 163 -14.21 2.54 -6.98
CA LEU A 163 -13.49 3.53 -6.18
C LEU A 163 -12.71 4.50 -7.08
N LEU A 164 -11.83 4.02 -7.97
CA LEU A 164 -11.06 4.91 -8.82
C LEU A 164 -11.89 5.55 -9.94
N GLY A 165 -12.87 4.83 -10.46
CA GLY A 165 -13.71 5.25 -11.57
C GLY A 165 -14.82 6.18 -11.14
N ILE A 166 -15.79 5.69 -10.36
CA ILE A 166 -16.99 6.45 -10.01
C ILE A 166 -16.67 7.48 -8.92
N LEU A 167 -16.06 7.07 -7.80
CA LEU A 167 -15.75 8.03 -6.73
C LEU A 167 -14.65 9.01 -7.17
N GLY A 168 -13.66 8.54 -7.94
CA GLY A 168 -12.67 9.42 -8.56
C GLY A 168 -13.27 10.38 -9.59
N ALA A 169 -14.29 9.96 -10.36
CA ALA A 169 -14.98 10.85 -11.29
C ALA A 169 -15.76 11.93 -10.55
N ALA A 170 -16.48 11.58 -9.47
CA ALA A 170 -17.20 12.55 -8.66
C ALA A 170 -16.26 13.63 -8.10
N MET A 171 -15.10 13.23 -7.58
CA MET A 171 -14.08 14.17 -7.11
C MET A 171 -13.56 15.09 -8.24
N LEU A 172 -13.31 14.53 -9.43
CA LEU A 172 -12.83 15.30 -10.58
C LEU A 172 -13.89 16.22 -11.17
N GLU A 173 -15.17 15.85 -11.11
CA GLU A 173 -16.30 16.67 -11.55
C GLU A 173 -16.40 17.96 -10.71
N VAL A 174 -16.33 17.83 -9.38
CA VAL A 174 -16.22 18.98 -8.45
C VAL A 174 -15.01 19.84 -8.79
N GLY A 175 -13.88 19.22 -9.15
CA GLY A 175 -12.70 19.93 -9.62
C GLY A 175 -12.92 20.73 -10.90
N ILE A 176 -13.57 20.12 -11.90
CA ILE A 176 -13.85 20.76 -13.19
C ILE A 176 -14.78 21.96 -13.00
N GLU A 177 -15.81 21.83 -12.17
CA GLU A 177 -16.71 22.94 -11.84
C GLU A 177 -15.96 24.07 -11.14
N ARG A 178 -15.07 23.75 -10.20
CA ARG A 178 -14.31 24.72 -9.44
C ARG A 178 -13.32 25.52 -10.28
N TYR A 179 -12.62 24.85 -11.20
CA TYR A 179 -11.65 25.49 -12.10
C TYR A 179 -12.28 25.98 -13.42
N ARG A 180 -13.57 25.71 -13.63
CA ARG A 180 -14.34 26.04 -14.85
C ARG A 180 -13.65 25.57 -16.13
N PHE A 181 -13.05 24.38 -16.09
CA PHE A 181 -12.35 23.85 -17.26
C PHE A 181 -13.38 23.38 -18.29
N PRO A 182 -13.34 23.87 -19.55
CA PRO A 182 -14.25 23.38 -20.58
C PRO A 182 -13.80 21.99 -21.04
N VAL A 183 -14.34 20.94 -20.43
CA VAL A 183 -14.12 19.54 -20.82
C VAL A 183 -15.39 18.97 -21.46
N ASP A 184 -15.26 18.35 -22.63
CA ASP A 184 -16.35 17.58 -23.23
C ASP A 184 -16.66 16.31 -22.43
N VAL A 185 -17.93 16.02 -22.23
CA VAL A 185 -18.44 14.85 -21.47
C VAL A 185 -17.84 13.53 -21.97
N VAL A 186 -17.69 13.38 -23.29
CA VAL A 186 -17.10 12.17 -23.91
C VAL A 186 -15.63 12.02 -23.53
N THR A 187 -14.86 13.11 -23.57
CA THR A 187 -13.44 13.12 -23.20
C THR A 187 -13.27 12.82 -21.72
N PHE A 188 -14.14 13.38 -20.87
CA PHE A 188 -14.14 13.13 -19.44
C PHE A 188 -14.37 11.65 -19.10
N TYR A 189 -15.47 11.06 -19.58
CA TYR A 189 -15.75 9.64 -19.30
C TYR A 189 -14.72 8.70 -19.91
N SER A 190 -14.21 9.01 -21.12
CA SER A 190 -13.13 8.22 -21.71
C SER A 190 -11.84 8.29 -20.88
N GLY A 191 -11.48 9.48 -20.39
CA GLY A 191 -10.33 9.67 -19.50
C GLY A 191 -10.48 8.90 -18.19
N MET A 192 -11.65 9.01 -17.54
CA MET A 192 -11.95 8.30 -16.30
C MET A 192 -11.96 6.78 -16.46
N TYR A 193 -12.50 6.28 -17.58
CA TYR A 193 -12.49 4.85 -17.87
C TYR A 193 -11.05 4.32 -18.03
N ASN A 194 -10.20 5.03 -18.78
CA ASN A 194 -8.79 4.65 -18.93
C ASN A 194 -8.04 4.72 -17.59
N PHE A 195 -8.26 5.78 -16.81
CA PHE A 195 -7.68 5.93 -15.47
C PHE A 195 -8.09 4.78 -14.54
N ALA A 196 -9.37 4.42 -14.51
CA ALA A 196 -9.86 3.32 -13.69
C ALA A 196 -9.27 1.96 -14.10
N VAL A 197 -9.26 1.66 -15.41
CA VAL A 197 -8.70 0.39 -15.90
C VAL A 197 -7.20 0.30 -15.61
N VAL A 198 -6.44 1.34 -15.91
CA VAL A 198 -4.98 1.37 -15.64
C VAL A 198 -4.70 1.29 -14.15
N GLY A 199 -5.50 1.98 -13.31
CA GLY A 199 -5.33 1.96 -11.87
C GLY A 199 -5.62 0.59 -11.26
N VAL A 200 -6.68 -0.08 -11.69
CA VAL A 200 -7.00 -1.47 -11.29
C VAL A 200 -5.87 -2.41 -11.71
N VAL A 201 -5.39 -2.29 -12.95
CA VAL A 201 -4.24 -3.10 -13.42
C VAL A 201 -2.99 -2.80 -12.59
N ALA A 202 -2.72 -1.54 -12.24
CA ALA A 202 -1.57 -1.17 -11.43
C ALA A 202 -1.65 -1.71 -9.98
N ILE A 203 -2.86 -1.82 -9.41
CA ILE A 203 -3.10 -2.35 -8.06
C ILE A 203 -2.96 -3.87 -8.04
N PHE A 204 -3.56 -4.60 -8.99
CA PHE A 204 -3.55 -6.07 -9.00
C PHE A 204 -2.35 -6.69 -9.72
N TRP A 205 -1.78 -6.01 -10.72
CA TRP A 205 -0.70 -6.53 -11.57
C TRP A 205 0.64 -5.88 -11.25
N GLN A 206 1.05 -5.95 -9.97
CA GLN A 206 2.27 -5.31 -9.47
C GLN A 206 3.57 -5.84 -10.08
N MET A 207 3.55 -7.01 -10.74
CA MET A 207 4.74 -7.67 -11.28
C MET A 207 5.16 -7.16 -12.67
N GLY A 208 4.28 -6.45 -13.38
CA GLY A 208 4.55 -5.95 -14.75
C GLY A 208 4.54 -4.42 -14.88
N VAL A 209 4.16 -3.69 -13.83
CA VAL A 209 4.00 -2.24 -13.85
C VAL A 209 5.14 -1.58 -13.04
N PRO A 210 5.73 -0.47 -13.52
CA PRO A 210 6.74 0.25 -12.75
C PRO A 210 6.23 0.65 -11.37
N ALA A 211 7.02 0.40 -10.32
CA ALA A 211 6.64 0.65 -8.92
C ALA A 211 6.17 2.10 -8.68
N MET A 212 6.71 3.07 -9.42
CA MET A 212 6.31 4.47 -9.35
C MET A 212 4.83 4.68 -9.74
N VAL A 213 4.34 3.95 -10.76
CA VAL A 213 2.95 4.07 -11.22
C VAL A 213 2.00 3.45 -10.20
N THR A 214 2.31 2.24 -9.72
CA THR A 214 1.52 1.59 -8.66
C THR A 214 1.48 2.47 -7.40
N GLN A 215 2.61 3.02 -6.98
CA GLN A 215 2.65 3.94 -5.83
C GLN A 215 1.80 5.20 -6.06
N GLY A 216 1.84 5.77 -7.27
CA GLY A 216 0.98 6.91 -7.65
C GLY A 216 -0.51 6.58 -7.51
N TYR A 217 -0.95 5.42 -8.02
CA TYR A 217 -2.35 5.00 -7.91
C TYR A 217 -2.79 4.69 -6.48
N MET A 218 -1.90 4.16 -5.63
CA MET A 218 -2.17 3.98 -4.20
C MET A 218 -2.36 5.32 -3.49
N VAL A 219 -1.55 6.33 -3.85
CA VAL A 219 -1.73 7.71 -3.35
C VAL A 219 -3.04 8.30 -3.83
N CYS A 220 -3.37 8.19 -5.13
CA CYS A 220 -4.66 8.67 -5.67
C CYS A 220 -5.86 8.03 -4.95
N THR A 221 -5.82 6.72 -4.72
CA THR A 221 -6.87 5.99 -3.99
C THR A 221 -7.03 6.54 -2.56
N SER A 222 -5.91 6.80 -1.86
CA SER A 222 -5.94 7.40 -0.53
C SER A 222 -6.57 8.80 -0.53
N VAL A 223 -6.26 9.62 -1.55
CA VAL A 223 -6.81 10.98 -1.68
C VAL A 223 -8.33 10.92 -1.93
N ILE A 224 -8.78 10.05 -2.85
CA ILE A 224 -10.19 9.90 -3.18
C ILE A 224 -11.01 9.45 -1.96
N LEU A 225 -10.52 8.44 -1.22
CA LEU A 225 -11.20 7.98 -0.01
C LEU A 225 -11.23 9.04 1.10
N ALA A 226 -10.13 9.76 1.29
CA ALA A 226 -10.07 10.80 2.29
C ALA A 226 -10.99 11.98 1.95
N TRP A 227 -11.08 12.35 0.67
CA TRP A 227 -12.06 13.32 0.19
C TRP A 227 -13.49 12.84 0.48
N GLN A 228 -13.80 11.56 0.26
CA GLN A 228 -15.11 11.01 0.60
C GLN A 228 -15.39 11.07 2.12
N LEU A 229 -14.39 10.75 2.95
CA LEU A 229 -14.51 10.84 4.41
C LEU A 229 -14.67 12.28 4.92
N SER A 230 -14.22 13.27 4.16
CA SER A 230 -14.31 14.68 4.55
C SER A 230 -15.73 15.28 4.45
N HIS A 231 -16.67 14.57 3.82
CA HIS A 231 -18.08 14.98 3.72
C HIS A 231 -18.94 14.47 4.89
N PHE A 232 -18.36 13.76 5.86
CA PHE A 232 -19.10 13.39 7.07
C PHE A 232 -19.12 14.57 8.05
N GLU A 233 -20.25 14.75 8.72
CA GLU A 233 -20.36 15.67 9.86
C GLU A 233 -19.28 15.36 10.91
N GLU A 234 -18.74 16.40 11.55
CA GLU A 234 -17.64 16.32 12.52
C GLU A 234 -17.84 15.20 13.56
N TRP A 235 -18.96 15.16 14.27
CA TRP A 235 -19.21 14.14 15.31
C TRP A 235 -19.25 12.72 14.76
N THR A 236 -19.83 12.53 13.58
CA THR A 236 -19.88 11.23 12.91
C THR A 236 -18.50 10.82 12.41
N ALA A 237 -17.70 11.75 11.88
CA ALA A 237 -16.34 11.49 11.42
C ALA A 237 -15.43 11.03 12.58
N TRP A 238 -15.41 11.76 13.70
CA TRP A 238 -14.67 11.37 14.90
C TRP A 238 -15.10 9.99 15.42
N SER A 239 -16.42 9.74 15.44
CA SER A 239 -16.97 8.45 15.89
C SER A 239 -16.57 7.30 14.96
N LEU A 240 -16.58 7.52 13.63
CA LEU A 240 -16.17 6.54 12.63
C LEU A 240 -14.69 6.18 12.82
N LEU A 241 -13.81 7.17 12.96
CA LEU A 241 -12.37 6.95 13.15
C LEU A 241 -12.07 6.12 14.40
N ILE A 242 -12.72 6.44 15.52
CA ILE A 242 -12.55 5.70 16.79
C ILE A 242 -13.05 4.26 16.63
N MET A 243 -14.23 4.07 16.05
CA MET A 243 -14.83 2.74 15.90
C MET A 243 -14.03 1.84 14.94
N LEU A 244 -13.51 2.39 13.84
CA LEU A 244 -12.65 1.67 12.91
C LEU A 244 -11.31 1.30 13.56
N ALA A 245 -10.73 2.19 14.37
CA ALA A 245 -9.52 1.89 15.13
C ALA A 245 -9.73 0.75 16.15
N PHE A 246 -10.86 0.74 16.85
CA PHE A 246 -11.21 -0.39 17.72
C PHE A 246 -11.46 -1.68 16.93
N TYR A 247 -12.08 -1.59 15.76
CA TYR A 247 -12.27 -2.75 14.89
C TYR A 247 -10.93 -3.35 14.46
N ASP A 248 -9.99 -2.51 13.98
CA ASP A 248 -8.64 -2.95 13.57
C ASP A 248 -7.83 -3.53 14.74
N LEU A 249 -8.07 -3.06 15.97
CA LEU A 249 -7.44 -3.62 17.17
C LEU A 249 -8.01 -4.99 17.57
N CYS A 250 -9.29 -5.25 17.29
CA CYS A 250 -10.00 -6.46 17.72
C CYS A 250 -10.07 -7.57 16.65
N ALA A 251 -9.92 -7.21 15.37
CA ALA A 251 -9.92 -8.14 14.23
C ALA A 251 -8.59 -8.90 14.12
#